data_AF-A0A4Q9VQK2-F1
#
_entry.id   AF-A0A4Q9VQK2-F1
#
_cell.length_a   1.000
_cell.length_b   1.000
_cell.length_c   1.000
_cell.angle_alpha   90.00
_cell.angle_beta   90.00
_cell.angle_gamma   90.00
#
_symmetry.space_group_name_H-M   'P 1'
#
loop_
_entity.id
_entity.type
_entity.pdbx_description
1 polymer ?
#
loop_
_entity_poly.entity_id
_entity_poly.type
_entity_poly.pdbx_seq_one_letter_code
_entity_poly.pdbx_strand_id
1 'polypeptide(L)'
;MGGGRERSAPAPHPLVDRRRGRCRAVIGIHRPGLASRARLGHVGTMSTTTTERGSGDDAAMRPPPPAAFGRTGFGPRVAVLVAITLAVGLGWARLIAMIAAALPSADMAAFGPGMGVLNYFNGFQAFPPEVRAALGALCGPETGAWTGADWGLAAAMWVAMVAAMMLPTAVPVLLAAADREAAARAAGRPVASTVAIAAGYLAVWVAFALVATVLQGAATAARLLTPAGMAASFGLAGTTLIAAGLYQFTPLKRACLARCRHPAPLLAELAPSSLRAALHQGVVLGVDCLGCCWALMAAMFAVGVMNILWIVGLGAVMVLEKTHPSPRIVPAVGVVLVVCGLAAIAASPFGAALLARF
;
A
#
# COMPACT_ATOMS: atom_id res chain seq x y z
N MET A 1 19.08 45.61 -53.95
CA MET A 1 19.81 45.95 -52.70
C MET A 1 18.73 46.23 -51.65
N GLY A 2 18.51 45.52 -50.56
CA GLY A 2 19.19 44.46 -49.82
C GLY A 2 18.78 44.65 -48.35
N GLY A 3 18.28 43.61 -47.67
CA GLY A 3 18.20 43.58 -46.20
C GLY A 3 16.81 43.48 -45.55
N GLY A 4 16.12 42.35 -45.72
CA GLY A 4 15.03 41.94 -44.82
C GLY A 4 15.57 41.04 -43.71
N ARG A 5 15.48 41.48 -42.44
CA ARG A 5 15.84 40.68 -41.26
C ARG A 5 14.78 39.60 -41.00
N GLU A 6 15.13 38.34 -41.24
CA GLU A 6 14.36 37.17 -40.81
C GLU A 6 14.42 37.00 -39.28
N ARG A 7 13.26 36.85 -38.64
CA ARG A 7 13.14 36.46 -37.24
C ARG A 7 13.16 34.93 -37.15
N SER A 8 14.23 34.37 -36.61
CA SER A 8 14.34 32.93 -36.34
C SER A 8 13.47 32.57 -35.13
N ALA A 9 12.51 31.66 -35.33
CA ALA A 9 11.76 31.00 -34.27
C ALA A 9 12.65 29.91 -33.61
N PRO A 10 12.60 29.72 -32.27
CA PRO A 10 13.33 28.64 -31.63
C PRO A 10 12.64 27.29 -31.83
N ALA A 11 13.43 26.28 -32.16
CA ALA A 11 13.02 24.89 -32.34
C ALA A 11 12.41 24.27 -31.06
N PRO A 12 11.47 23.31 -31.18
CA PRO A 12 10.88 22.65 -30.03
C PRO A 12 11.87 21.71 -29.33
N HIS A 13 12.01 21.86 -28.01
CA HIS A 13 12.74 20.96 -27.13
C HIS A 13 12.17 19.52 -27.19
N PRO A 14 13.02 18.48 -27.19
CA PRO A 14 12.54 17.10 -27.15
C PRO A 14 11.93 16.78 -25.77
N LEU A 15 10.68 16.31 -25.80
CA LEU A 15 9.95 15.74 -24.67
C LEU A 15 10.74 14.58 -24.05
N VAL A 16 11.29 14.82 -22.87
CA VAL A 16 11.83 13.76 -22.01
C VAL A 16 10.67 12.91 -21.50
N ASP A 17 10.47 11.73 -22.06
CA ASP A 17 9.59 10.69 -21.52
C ASP A 17 10.15 10.19 -20.17
N ARG A 18 9.77 10.89 -19.08
CA ARG A 18 10.10 10.55 -17.69
C ARG A 18 9.12 9.55 -17.06
N ARG A 19 8.17 8.97 -17.80
CA ARG A 19 7.09 8.14 -17.22
C ARG A 19 7.39 6.65 -17.17
N ARG A 20 8.49 6.16 -17.75
CA ARG A 20 8.87 4.74 -17.70
C ARG A 20 10.10 4.53 -16.80
N GLY A 21 9.94 3.78 -15.70
CA GLY A 21 10.99 2.83 -15.28
C GLY A 21 11.56 2.82 -13.85
N ARG A 22 11.35 3.80 -12.97
CA ARG A 22 12.12 3.81 -11.69
C ARG A 22 11.65 2.87 -10.56
N CYS A 23 10.38 2.47 -10.46
CA CYS A 23 9.92 1.53 -9.39
C CYS A 23 10.25 0.05 -9.74
N ARG A 24 10.42 -0.31 -11.04
CA ARG A 24 10.77 -1.69 -11.45
C ARG A 24 12.23 -2.07 -11.20
N ALA A 25 13.16 -1.12 -11.33
CA ALA A 25 14.59 -1.37 -11.18
C ALA A 25 15.01 -1.68 -9.73
N VAL A 26 14.25 -1.25 -8.73
CA VAL A 26 14.57 -1.48 -7.31
C VAL A 26 14.14 -2.87 -6.82
N ILE A 27 13.21 -3.55 -7.51
CA ILE A 27 12.55 -4.78 -7.01
C ILE A 27 12.76 -6.00 -7.94
N GLY A 28 13.64 -5.90 -8.96
CA GLY A 28 14.16 -7.08 -9.66
C GLY A 28 13.12 -7.97 -10.38
N ILE A 29 11.96 -7.43 -10.79
CA ILE A 29 10.97 -8.23 -11.52
C ILE A 29 11.33 -8.23 -13.01
N HIS A 30 12.04 -9.27 -13.45
CA HIS A 30 12.47 -9.50 -14.83
C HIS A 30 11.26 -9.82 -15.75
N ARG A 31 11.16 -9.18 -16.92
CA ARG A 31 10.28 -9.64 -18.01
C ARG A 31 10.98 -10.74 -18.83
N PRO A 32 10.28 -11.82 -19.25
CA PRO A 32 10.66 -12.58 -20.43
C PRO A 32 10.23 -11.80 -21.69
N GLY A 33 11.17 -11.52 -22.58
CA GLY A 33 10.93 -10.77 -23.82
C GLY A 33 10.31 -11.64 -24.91
N LEU A 34 9.22 -11.15 -25.50
CA LEU A 34 8.75 -11.59 -26.82
C LEU A 34 8.95 -10.41 -27.77
N ALA A 35 9.97 -10.54 -28.63
CA ALA A 35 10.26 -9.61 -29.71
C ALA A 35 9.30 -9.89 -30.88
N SER A 36 8.43 -8.93 -31.18
CA SER A 36 7.73 -8.86 -32.48
C SER A 36 8.50 -7.89 -33.36
N ARG A 37 9.13 -8.42 -34.42
CA ARG A 37 9.63 -7.63 -35.55
C ARG A 37 8.54 -7.66 -36.64
N ALA A 38 8.03 -6.48 -36.96
CA ALA A 38 7.20 -6.23 -38.12
C ALA A 38 7.98 -5.46 -39.20
N ARG A 39 7.53 -5.67 -40.44
CA ARG A 39 7.74 -4.92 -41.70
C ARG A 39 8.95 -5.29 -42.56
N LEU A 40 8.64 -5.65 -43.81
CA LEU A 40 8.72 -4.85 -45.04
C LEU A 40 7.82 -5.59 -46.07
N GLY A 41 6.85 -5.00 -46.77
CA GLY A 41 6.95 -3.85 -47.66
C GLY A 41 7.21 -4.35 -49.09
N HIS A 42 6.15 -4.77 -49.82
CA HIS A 42 6.27 -5.02 -51.26
C HIS A 42 5.11 -4.40 -52.04
N VAL A 43 5.50 -3.56 -53.00
CA VAL A 43 4.69 -2.84 -53.97
C VAL A 43 4.52 -3.75 -55.18
N GLY A 44 3.29 -3.87 -55.69
CA GLY A 44 3.00 -4.69 -56.88
C GLY A 44 1.67 -4.32 -57.54
N THR A 45 1.77 -3.41 -58.52
CA THR A 45 1.06 -3.31 -59.81
C THR A 45 -0.44 -3.58 -59.94
N MET A 46 -1.11 -2.58 -60.55
CA MET A 46 -2.33 -2.57 -61.35
C MET A 46 -2.74 -3.91 -61.99
N SER A 47 -4.05 -4.21 -61.92
CA SER A 47 -4.82 -4.71 -63.07
C SER A 47 -6.31 -4.41 -62.86
N THR A 48 -6.88 -3.72 -63.85
CA THR A 48 -8.30 -3.47 -64.06
C THR A 48 -8.99 -4.71 -64.61
N THR A 49 -10.07 -5.17 -63.98
CA THR A 49 -11.04 -6.07 -64.60
C THR A 49 -12.45 -5.68 -64.18
N THR A 50 -13.25 -5.32 -65.19
CA THR A 50 -14.67 -5.00 -65.16
C THR A 50 -15.47 -6.27 -65.42
N THR A 51 -16.37 -6.69 -64.52
CA THR A 51 -17.54 -7.61 -64.69
C THR A 51 -18.01 -8.03 -63.28
N GLU A 52 -19.27 -8.19 -62.86
CA GLU A 52 -20.60 -8.15 -63.46
C GLU A 52 -21.62 -7.72 -62.37
N ARG A 53 -22.80 -7.24 -62.82
CA ARG A 53 -24.03 -7.13 -62.02
C ARG A 53 -24.61 -8.53 -61.74
N GLY A 54 -24.88 -8.81 -60.46
CA GLY A 54 -25.94 -9.72 -59.99
C GLY A 54 -26.47 -9.12 -58.69
N SER A 55 -27.69 -8.58 -58.61
CA SER A 55 -29.00 -9.26 -58.55
C SER A 55 -29.14 -10.17 -57.33
N GLY A 56 -29.81 -9.64 -56.30
CA GLY A 56 -30.57 -10.41 -55.32
C GLY A 56 -29.77 -11.02 -54.18
N ASP A 57 -29.73 -10.31 -53.05
CA ASP A 57 -29.98 -10.93 -51.75
C ASP A 57 -30.42 -9.84 -50.77
N ASP A 58 -31.67 -9.94 -50.36
CA ASP A 58 -32.31 -9.13 -49.33
C ASP A 58 -31.59 -9.35 -47.99
N ALA A 59 -30.52 -8.59 -47.76
CA ALA A 59 -29.94 -8.42 -46.44
C ALA A 59 -30.87 -7.55 -45.59
N ALA A 60 -31.96 -8.15 -45.13
CA ALA A 60 -32.81 -7.60 -44.10
C ALA A 60 -31.91 -7.18 -42.92
N MET A 61 -31.84 -5.86 -42.71
CA MET A 61 -31.25 -5.21 -41.55
C MET A 61 -31.92 -5.77 -40.29
N ARG A 62 -31.37 -6.85 -39.73
CA ARG A 62 -31.79 -7.33 -38.41
C ARG A 62 -31.43 -6.24 -37.42
N PRO A 63 -32.40 -5.69 -36.66
CA PRO A 63 -32.07 -4.79 -35.57
C PRO A 63 -31.13 -5.53 -34.60
N PRO A 64 -30.14 -4.85 -33.99
CA PRO A 64 -29.32 -5.46 -32.96
C PRO A 64 -30.26 -6.05 -31.89
N PRO A 65 -29.97 -7.25 -31.35
CA PRO A 65 -30.80 -7.83 -30.31
C PRO A 65 -30.90 -6.82 -29.15
N PRO A 66 -32.09 -6.66 -28.54
CA PRO A 66 -32.24 -5.76 -27.40
C PRO A 66 -31.20 -6.15 -26.36
N ALA A 67 -30.44 -5.16 -25.88
CA ALA A 67 -29.47 -5.36 -24.81
C ALA A 67 -30.19 -6.10 -23.69
N ALA A 68 -29.83 -7.37 -23.49
CA ALA A 68 -30.33 -8.14 -22.38
C ALA A 68 -29.82 -7.44 -21.12
N PHE A 69 -30.65 -6.56 -20.56
CA PHE A 69 -30.64 -6.18 -19.16
C PHE A 69 -31.02 -7.43 -18.35
N GLY A 70 -30.14 -8.42 -18.39
CA GLY A 70 -30.32 -9.76 -17.87
C GLY A 70 -29.35 -9.98 -16.73
N ARG A 71 -29.89 -9.88 -15.51
CA ARG A 71 -29.28 -10.18 -14.21
C ARG A 71 -28.21 -9.19 -13.75
N THR A 72 -28.66 -8.27 -12.90
CA THR A 72 -27.85 -7.46 -11.99
C THR A 72 -26.89 -8.35 -11.18
N GLY A 73 -25.66 -8.49 -11.68
CA GLY A 73 -24.60 -9.31 -11.11
C GLY A 73 -24.02 -8.72 -9.82
N PHE A 74 -24.79 -8.74 -8.73
CA PHE A 74 -24.31 -8.39 -7.40
C PHE A 74 -23.38 -9.46 -6.81
N GLY A 75 -23.43 -10.71 -7.29
CA GLY A 75 -22.68 -11.86 -6.74
C GLY A 75 -21.16 -11.64 -6.54
N PRO A 76 -20.36 -11.29 -7.57
CA PRO A 76 -18.91 -11.23 -7.45
C PRO A 76 -18.42 -10.02 -6.63
N ARG A 77 -19.08 -8.85 -6.75
CA ARG A 77 -18.76 -7.67 -5.93
C ARG A 77 -19.06 -7.93 -4.45
N VAL A 78 -20.22 -8.51 -4.15
CA VAL A 78 -20.61 -8.84 -2.77
C VAL A 78 -19.65 -9.87 -2.18
N ALA A 79 -19.27 -10.90 -2.92
CA ALA A 79 -18.29 -11.90 -2.45
C ALA A 79 -16.94 -11.27 -2.06
N VAL A 80 -16.42 -10.35 -2.90
CA VAL A 80 -15.17 -9.62 -2.59
C VAL A 80 -15.33 -8.73 -1.35
N LEU A 81 -16.43 -7.99 -1.25
CA LEU A 81 -16.70 -7.11 -0.10
C LEU A 81 -16.86 -7.90 1.20
N VAL A 82 -17.56 -9.04 1.17
CA VAL A 82 -17.72 -9.94 2.32
C VAL A 82 -16.37 -10.50 2.74
N ALA A 83 -15.58 -11.03 1.80
CA ALA A 83 -14.25 -11.58 2.11
C ALA A 83 -13.31 -10.52 2.72
N ILE A 84 -13.28 -9.31 2.16
CA ILE A 84 -12.47 -8.21 2.69
C ILE A 84 -12.98 -7.79 4.08
N THR A 85 -14.30 -7.61 4.25
CA THR A 85 -14.89 -7.23 5.55
C THR A 85 -14.58 -8.26 6.63
N LEU A 86 -14.68 -9.56 6.33
CA LEU A 86 -14.35 -10.63 7.26
C LEU A 86 -12.86 -10.62 7.63
N ALA A 87 -11.96 -10.46 6.64
CA ALA A 87 -10.52 -10.41 6.90
C ALA A 87 -10.12 -9.17 7.70
N VAL A 88 -10.69 -8.00 7.39
CA VAL A 88 -10.49 -6.75 8.13
C VAL A 88 -11.04 -6.87 9.54
N GLY A 89 -12.24 -7.42 9.70
CA GLY A 89 -12.86 -7.66 11.00
C GLY A 89 -12.06 -8.61 11.87
N LEU A 90 -11.53 -9.70 11.30
CA LEU A 90 -10.64 -10.62 12.00
C LEU A 90 -9.33 -9.95 12.42
N GLY A 91 -8.75 -9.13 11.54
CA GLY A 91 -7.56 -8.33 11.85
C GLY A 91 -7.78 -7.41 13.06
N TRP A 92 -8.87 -6.63 13.04
CA TRP A 92 -9.24 -5.77 14.17
C TRP A 92 -9.56 -6.55 15.44
N ALA A 93 -10.33 -7.64 15.34
CA ALA A 93 -10.64 -8.49 16.48
C ALA A 93 -9.38 -9.03 17.15
N ARG A 94 -8.39 -9.46 16.36
CA ARG A 94 -7.09 -9.93 16.88
C ARG A 94 -6.31 -8.83 17.59
N LEU A 95 -6.22 -7.63 17.00
CA LEU A 95 -5.52 -6.49 17.60
C LEU A 95 -6.19 -6.03 18.89
N ILE A 96 -7.52 -5.94 18.89
CA ILE A 96 -8.32 -5.58 20.08
C ILE A 96 -8.15 -6.64 21.16
N ALA A 97 -8.17 -7.93 20.81
CA ALA A 97 -7.93 -9.01 21.78
C ALA A 97 -6.53 -8.92 22.42
N MET A 98 -5.50 -8.50 21.68
CA MET A 98 -4.17 -8.26 22.26
C MET A 98 -4.19 -7.12 23.29
N ILE A 99 -4.83 -6.00 22.94
CA ILE A 99 -4.95 -4.86 23.86
C ILE A 99 -5.81 -5.23 25.07
N ALA A 100 -6.93 -5.91 24.87
CA ALA A 100 -7.81 -6.36 25.94
C ALA A 100 -7.12 -7.33 26.90
N ALA A 101 -6.23 -8.20 26.40
CA ALA A 101 -5.42 -9.09 27.24
C ALA A 101 -4.34 -8.35 28.04
N ALA A 102 -3.78 -7.26 27.49
CA ALA A 102 -2.78 -6.43 28.18
C ALA A 102 -3.43 -5.42 29.15
N LEU A 103 -4.67 -5.01 28.91
CA LEU A 103 -5.34 -3.93 29.62
C LEU A 103 -5.39 -4.11 31.15
N PRO A 104 -5.65 -5.30 31.72
CA PRO A 104 -5.75 -5.46 33.18
C PRO A 104 -4.41 -5.38 33.92
N SER A 105 -3.29 -5.61 33.22
CA SER A 105 -1.99 -5.88 33.85
C SER A 105 -0.86 -4.97 33.40
N ALA A 106 -1.08 -4.07 32.44
CA ALA A 106 -0.04 -3.19 31.92
C ALA A 106 -0.43 -1.71 31.96
N ASP A 107 0.57 -0.85 32.17
CA ASP A 107 0.43 0.58 31.89
C ASP A 107 0.31 0.79 30.37
N MET A 108 -0.85 1.26 29.92
CA MET A 108 -1.12 1.45 28.49
C MET A 108 -0.22 2.52 27.87
N ALA A 109 0.33 3.46 28.65
CA ALA A 109 1.28 4.44 28.17
C ALA A 109 2.58 3.80 27.64
N ALA A 110 2.91 2.56 28.08
CA ALA A 110 4.07 1.82 27.58
C ALA A 110 3.94 1.40 26.10
N PHE A 111 2.73 1.40 25.54
CA PHE A 111 2.49 1.06 24.12
C PHE A 111 2.59 2.27 23.18
N GLY A 112 2.83 3.48 23.70
CA GLY A 112 3.14 4.66 22.89
C GLY A 112 2.34 5.91 23.24
N PRO A 113 2.64 7.05 22.59
CA PRO A 113 1.93 8.30 22.80
C PRO A 113 0.42 8.13 22.50
N GLY A 114 -0.40 8.62 23.43
CA GLY A 114 -1.87 8.56 23.39
C GLY A 114 -2.48 7.33 24.07
N MET A 115 -1.77 6.19 24.12
CA MET A 115 -2.33 4.95 24.68
C MET A 115 -2.65 5.03 26.17
N GLY A 116 -2.01 5.94 26.91
CA GLY A 116 -2.31 6.20 28.32
C GLY A 116 -3.76 6.60 28.61
N VAL A 117 -4.54 7.04 27.61
CA VAL A 117 -5.99 7.25 27.77
C VAL A 117 -6.73 5.95 28.15
N LEU A 118 -6.19 4.79 27.81
CA LEU A 118 -6.78 3.52 28.19
C LEU A 118 -6.58 3.19 29.68
N ASN A 119 -5.67 3.90 30.37
CA ASN A 119 -5.46 3.71 31.81
C ASN A 119 -6.65 4.15 32.67
N TYR A 120 -7.60 4.90 32.11
CA TYR A 120 -8.87 5.20 32.79
C TYR A 120 -9.71 3.93 33.00
N PHE A 121 -9.54 2.89 32.18
CA PHE A 121 -10.32 1.66 32.26
C PHE A 121 -9.72 0.60 33.20
N ASN A 122 -8.44 0.72 33.57
CA ASN A 122 -7.73 -0.24 34.42
C ASN A 122 -7.21 0.36 35.74
N GLY A 123 -7.50 1.65 36.01
CA GLY A 123 -7.11 2.34 37.24
C GLY A 123 -5.66 2.81 37.29
N PHE A 124 -4.83 2.52 36.28
CA PHE A 124 -3.43 2.98 36.27
C PHE A 124 -3.31 4.51 36.30
N GLN A 125 -4.31 5.23 35.78
CA GLN A 125 -4.33 6.70 35.79
C GLN A 125 -4.28 7.29 37.21
N ALA A 126 -4.71 6.55 38.25
CA ALA A 126 -4.67 7.02 39.63
C ALA A 126 -3.24 7.06 40.19
N PHE A 127 -2.31 6.32 39.59
CA PHE A 127 -0.92 6.28 40.04
C PHE A 127 -0.09 7.41 39.39
N PRO A 128 0.79 8.06 40.16
CA PRO A 128 1.78 8.99 39.62
C PRO A 128 2.63 8.33 38.50
N PRO A 129 3.12 9.09 37.50
CA PRO A 129 3.92 8.55 36.40
C PRO A 129 5.13 7.73 36.85
N GLU A 130 5.76 8.11 37.96
CA GLU A 130 6.93 7.45 38.54
C GLU A 130 6.57 6.04 39.04
N VAL A 131 5.43 5.92 39.71
CA VAL A 131 4.92 4.64 40.23
C VAL A 131 4.55 3.71 39.07
N ARG A 132 3.91 4.24 38.03
CA ARG A 132 3.59 3.45 36.83
C ARG A 132 4.83 2.95 36.11
N ALA A 133 5.85 3.80 35.97
CA ALA A 133 7.13 3.41 35.39
C ALA A 133 7.83 2.32 36.22
N ALA A 134 7.80 2.43 37.54
CA ALA A 134 8.34 1.42 38.44
C ALA A 134 7.59 0.07 38.34
N LEU A 135 6.25 0.09 38.30
CA LEU A 135 5.43 -1.10 38.06
C LEU A 135 5.73 -1.74 36.70
N GLY A 136 5.90 -0.92 35.65
CA GLY A 136 6.29 -1.40 34.33
C GLY A 136 7.69 -2.02 34.30
N ALA A 137 8.63 -1.53 35.11
CA ALA A 137 9.96 -2.11 35.22
C ALA A 137 9.98 -3.42 36.02
N LEU A 138 9.14 -3.55 37.05
CA LEU A 138 9.07 -4.72 37.92
C LEU A 138 8.19 -5.85 37.38
N CYS A 139 7.06 -5.50 36.76
CA CYS A 139 6.04 -6.44 36.30
C CYS A 139 5.96 -6.52 34.76
N GLY A 140 6.81 -5.76 34.05
CA GLY A 140 6.85 -5.76 32.60
C GLY A 140 7.41 -7.06 32.02
N PRO A 141 7.17 -7.31 30.72
CA PRO A 141 7.75 -8.46 30.05
C PRO A 141 9.28 -8.41 30.14
N GLU A 142 9.89 -9.51 30.58
CA GLU A 142 11.33 -9.58 30.77
C GLU A 142 12.10 -9.37 29.45
N THR A 143 13.29 -8.79 29.56
CA THR A 143 14.21 -8.58 28.42
C THR A 143 14.97 -9.87 28.09
N GLY A 144 14.23 -10.91 27.74
CA GLY A 144 14.76 -12.21 27.32
C GLY A 144 14.93 -12.35 25.80
N ALA A 145 15.67 -13.37 25.38
CA ALA A 145 15.65 -13.79 23.99
C ALA A 145 14.24 -14.27 23.61
N TRP A 146 13.71 -13.79 22.49
CA TRP A 146 12.39 -14.20 22.01
C TRP A 146 12.30 -15.71 21.84
N THR A 147 11.29 -16.29 22.46
CA THR A 147 10.90 -17.68 22.25
C THR A 147 10.20 -17.84 20.90
N GLY A 148 10.04 -19.08 20.43
CA GLY A 148 9.25 -19.36 19.22
C GLY A 148 7.80 -18.83 19.31
N ALA A 149 7.23 -18.77 20.51
CA ALA A 149 5.90 -18.21 20.74
C ALA A 149 5.89 -16.69 20.53
N ASP A 150 6.92 -15.96 20.97
CA ASP A 150 7.03 -14.51 20.77
C ASP A 150 7.12 -14.16 19.28
N TRP A 151 7.93 -14.90 18.53
CA TRP A 151 8.00 -14.80 17.08
C TRP A 151 6.64 -15.04 16.41
N GLY A 152 5.92 -16.07 16.84
CA GLY A 152 4.58 -16.39 16.34
C GLY A 152 3.53 -15.32 16.66
N LEU A 153 3.55 -14.78 17.89
CA LEU A 153 2.65 -13.72 18.33
C LEU A 153 2.90 -12.41 17.57
N ALA A 154 4.17 -12.02 17.40
CA ALA A 154 4.55 -10.85 16.63
C ALA A 154 4.18 -11.00 15.14
N ALA A 155 4.42 -12.17 14.53
CA ALA A 155 4.00 -12.45 13.17
C ALA A 155 2.47 -12.35 13.00
N ALA A 156 1.71 -12.97 13.92
CA ALA A 156 0.25 -12.90 13.90
C ALA A 156 -0.28 -11.47 14.06
N MET A 157 0.37 -10.67 14.90
CA MET A 157 0.05 -9.24 15.08
C MET A 157 0.31 -8.44 13.80
N TRP A 158 1.48 -8.59 13.17
CA TRP A 158 1.79 -7.87 11.92
C TRP A 158 0.86 -8.27 10.77
N VAL A 159 0.51 -9.57 10.67
CA VAL A 159 -0.48 -10.04 9.70
C VAL A 159 -1.86 -9.45 9.98
N ALA A 160 -2.29 -9.40 11.25
CA ALA A 160 -3.55 -8.77 11.64
C ALA A 160 -3.56 -7.26 11.33
N MET A 161 -2.44 -6.56 11.56
CA MET A 161 -2.29 -5.15 11.25
C MET A 161 -2.34 -4.88 9.74
N VAL A 162 -1.68 -5.72 8.95
CA VAL A 162 -1.81 -5.72 7.48
C VAL A 162 -3.26 -5.93 7.06
N ALA A 163 -3.94 -6.92 7.64
CA ALA A 163 -5.34 -7.22 7.33
C ALA A 163 -6.24 -6.02 7.66
N ALA A 164 -6.06 -5.41 8.83
CA ALA A 164 -6.84 -4.29 9.32
C ALA A 164 -6.65 -3.01 8.49
N MET A 165 -5.40 -2.70 8.10
CA MET A 165 -5.07 -1.41 7.47
C MET A 165 -4.97 -1.48 5.95
N MET A 166 -4.40 -2.55 5.38
CA MET A 166 -3.99 -2.56 3.96
C MET A 166 -5.05 -3.15 3.03
N LEU A 167 -5.84 -4.12 3.49
CA LEU A 167 -6.94 -4.68 2.69
C LEU A 167 -8.02 -3.66 2.33
N PRO A 168 -8.45 -2.74 3.24
CA PRO A 168 -9.40 -1.69 2.88
C PRO A 168 -8.92 -0.86 1.69
N THR A 169 -7.60 -0.63 1.58
CA THR A 169 -7.03 0.14 0.48
C THR A 169 -7.00 -0.60 -0.86
N ALA A 170 -7.13 -1.92 -0.87
CA ALA A 170 -7.17 -2.75 -2.07
C ALA A 170 -8.58 -2.90 -2.65
N VAL A 171 -9.63 -2.54 -1.90
CA VAL A 171 -11.05 -2.68 -2.29
C VAL A 171 -11.33 -2.15 -3.70
N PRO A 172 -10.95 -0.92 -4.10
CA PRO A 172 -11.30 -0.40 -5.42
C PRO A 172 -10.71 -1.24 -6.56
N VAL A 173 -9.50 -1.77 -6.36
CA VAL A 173 -8.80 -2.56 -7.37
C VAL A 173 -9.38 -3.95 -7.48
N LEU A 174 -9.69 -4.59 -6.36
CA LEU A 174 -10.28 -5.94 -6.33
C LEU A 174 -11.70 -5.96 -6.87
N LEU A 175 -12.49 -4.91 -6.63
CA LEU A 175 -13.81 -4.76 -7.27
C LEU A 175 -13.69 -4.60 -8.78
N ALA A 176 -12.75 -3.77 -9.25
CA ALA A 176 -12.50 -3.59 -10.68
C ALA A 176 -11.95 -4.86 -11.36
N ALA A 177 -11.27 -5.73 -10.62
CA ALA A 177 -10.87 -7.06 -11.10
C ALA A 177 -12.08 -8.01 -11.19
N ALA A 178 -12.93 -8.03 -10.15
CA ALA A 178 -14.14 -8.84 -10.12
C ALA A 178 -15.13 -8.49 -11.24
N ASP A 179 -15.28 -7.20 -11.56
CA ASP A 179 -16.11 -6.74 -12.67
C ASP A 179 -15.59 -7.22 -14.03
N ARG A 180 -14.26 -7.14 -14.24
CA ARG A 180 -13.62 -7.63 -15.47
C ARG A 180 -13.73 -9.13 -15.60
N GLU A 181 -13.63 -9.84 -14.48
CA GLU A 181 -13.78 -11.28 -14.40
C GLU A 181 -15.22 -11.70 -14.76
N ALA A 182 -16.22 -11.02 -14.20
CA ALA A 182 -17.63 -11.25 -14.51
C ALA A 182 -17.95 -10.97 -15.99
N ALA A 183 -17.47 -9.84 -16.52
CA ALA A 183 -17.60 -9.50 -17.94
C ALA A 183 -16.89 -10.49 -18.85
N ALA A 184 -15.73 -11.04 -18.42
CA ALA A 184 -15.04 -12.08 -19.15
C ALA A 184 -15.83 -13.39 -19.24
N ARG A 185 -16.39 -13.82 -18.11
CA ARG A 185 -17.25 -15.01 -18.07
C ARG A 185 -18.48 -14.86 -18.96
N ALA A 186 -19.14 -13.70 -18.92
CA ALA A 186 -20.32 -13.44 -19.73
C ALA A 186 -20.04 -13.46 -21.24
N ALA A 187 -18.83 -13.05 -21.66
CA ALA A 187 -18.41 -13.02 -23.05
C ALA A 187 -17.67 -14.30 -23.51
N GLY A 188 -17.62 -15.36 -22.69
CA GLY A 188 -16.94 -16.62 -23.04
C GLY A 188 -15.43 -16.49 -23.27
N ARG A 189 -14.80 -15.42 -22.77
CA ARG A 189 -13.37 -15.13 -22.94
C ARG A 189 -12.56 -15.61 -21.73
N PRO A 190 -11.23 -15.77 -21.84
CA PRO A 190 -10.39 -16.22 -20.73
C PRO A 190 -10.59 -15.38 -19.46
N VAL A 191 -10.69 -16.06 -18.32
CA VAL A 191 -11.12 -15.48 -17.04
C VAL A 191 -9.92 -15.19 -16.15
N ALA A 192 -9.76 -13.93 -15.76
CA ALA A 192 -8.80 -13.50 -14.74
C ALA A 192 -9.35 -13.82 -13.34
N SER A 193 -8.77 -14.76 -12.60
CA SER A 193 -9.22 -15.05 -11.23
C SER A 193 -8.90 -13.87 -10.28
N THR A 194 -9.93 -13.17 -9.80
CA THR A 194 -9.78 -12.11 -8.79
C THR A 194 -9.17 -12.66 -7.49
N VAL A 195 -9.50 -13.91 -7.15
CA VAL A 195 -8.93 -14.61 -5.99
C VAL A 195 -7.41 -14.76 -6.15
N ALA A 196 -6.94 -15.11 -7.35
CA ALA A 196 -5.51 -15.22 -7.61
C ALA A 196 -4.79 -13.86 -7.55
N ILE A 197 -5.43 -12.79 -8.04
CA ILE A 197 -4.91 -11.42 -7.90
C ILE A 197 -4.82 -11.03 -6.42
N ALA A 198 -5.88 -11.30 -5.63
CA ALA A 198 -5.89 -11.05 -4.20
C ALA A 198 -4.82 -11.85 -3.47
N ALA A 199 -4.63 -13.12 -3.81
CA ALA A 199 -3.59 -13.98 -3.23
C ALA A 199 -2.18 -13.44 -3.50
N GLY A 200 -1.89 -13.00 -4.73
CA GLY A 200 -0.60 -12.37 -5.06
C GLY A 200 -0.37 -11.07 -4.30
N TYR A 201 -1.42 -10.26 -4.12
CA TYR A 201 -1.36 -9.03 -3.32
C TYR A 201 -1.07 -9.33 -1.84
N LEU A 202 -1.79 -10.29 -1.25
CA LEU A 202 -1.63 -10.69 0.14
C LEU A 202 -0.27 -11.33 0.39
N ALA A 203 0.26 -12.10 -0.56
CA ALA A 203 1.60 -12.71 -0.42
C ALA A 203 2.69 -11.65 -0.21
N VAL A 204 2.64 -10.53 -0.93
CA VAL A 204 3.59 -9.41 -0.74
C VAL A 204 3.47 -8.81 0.65
N TRP A 205 2.25 -8.64 1.14
CA TRP A 205 2.01 -8.05 2.46
C TRP A 205 2.32 -9.00 3.62
N VAL A 206 2.08 -10.30 3.47
CA VAL A 206 2.52 -11.33 4.43
C VAL A 206 4.04 -11.37 4.46
N ALA A 207 4.72 -11.32 3.31
CA ALA A 207 6.18 -11.21 3.29
C ALA A 207 6.68 -9.95 4.03
N PHE A 208 6.03 -8.80 3.83
CA PHE A 208 6.33 -7.59 4.60
C PHE A 208 6.10 -7.79 6.11
N ALA A 209 4.99 -8.41 6.52
CA ALA A 209 4.69 -8.69 7.92
C ALA A 209 5.78 -9.56 8.59
N LEU A 210 6.29 -10.57 7.87
CA LEU A 210 7.39 -11.39 8.34
C LEU A 210 8.70 -10.61 8.46
N VAL A 211 9.02 -9.76 7.47
CA VAL A 211 10.19 -8.86 7.54
C VAL A 211 10.07 -7.89 8.72
N ALA A 212 8.89 -7.31 8.93
CA ALA A 212 8.63 -6.42 10.06
C ALA A 212 8.73 -7.15 11.40
N THR A 213 8.32 -8.41 11.47
CA THR A 213 8.48 -9.28 12.64
C THR A 213 9.96 -9.51 12.95
N VAL A 214 10.76 -9.89 11.94
CA VAL A 214 12.22 -10.04 12.07
C VAL A 214 12.87 -8.75 12.52
N LEU A 215 12.49 -7.62 11.92
CA LEU A 215 13.00 -6.31 12.29
C LEU A 215 12.63 -5.93 13.73
N GLN A 216 11.41 -6.23 14.17
CA GLN A 216 10.97 -5.99 15.53
C GLN A 216 11.78 -6.84 16.53
N GLY A 217 11.92 -8.15 16.29
CA GLY A 217 12.72 -9.01 17.16
C GLY A 217 14.18 -8.59 17.22
N ALA A 218 14.79 -8.26 16.08
CA ALA A 218 16.16 -7.76 16.01
C ALA A 218 16.33 -6.41 16.74
N ALA A 219 15.39 -5.49 16.57
CA ALA A 219 15.41 -4.19 17.23
C ALA A 219 15.19 -4.31 18.75
N THR A 220 14.32 -5.23 19.20
CA THR A 220 14.16 -5.55 20.63
C THR A 220 15.44 -6.16 21.21
N ALA A 221 16.06 -7.12 20.51
CA ALA A 221 17.33 -7.72 20.94
C ALA A 221 18.47 -6.70 21.01
N ALA A 222 18.50 -5.74 20.08
CA ALA A 222 19.45 -4.63 20.07
C ALA A 222 19.10 -3.51 21.08
N ARG A 223 18.04 -3.67 21.88
CA ARG A 223 17.51 -2.65 22.81
C ARG A 223 17.16 -1.32 22.13
N LEU A 224 16.88 -1.35 20.83
CA LEU A 224 16.32 -0.23 20.07
C LEU A 224 14.82 -0.09 20.31
N LEU A 225 14.15 -1.20 20.62
CA LEU A 225 12.76 -1.22 21.08
C LEU A 225 12.68 -1.69 22.53
N THR A 226 11.71 -1.15 23.27
CA THR A 226 11.28 -1.69 24.56
C THR A 226 10.55 -3.03 24.35
N PRO A 227 10.42 -3.86 25.40
CA PRO A 227 9.61 -5.09 25.33
C PRO A 227 8.15 -4.85 24.87
N ALA A 228 7.60 -3.68 25.18
CA ALA A 228 6.26 -3.26 24.73
C ALA A 228 6.21 -2.79 23.25
N GLY A 229 7.34 -2.82 22.53
CA GLY A 229 7.44 -2.45 21.12
C GLY A 229 7.49 -0.94 20.85
N MET A 230 7.90 -0.12 21.83
CA MET A 230 8.12 1.31 21.67
C MET A 230 9.60 1.59 21.34
N ALA A 231 9.91 2.64 20.57
CA ALA A 231 11.29 3.10 20.43
C ALA A 231 11.92 3.41 21.80
N ALA A 232 13.12 2.88 22.03
CA ALA A 232 13.85 3.03 23.30
C ALA A 232 14.41 4.46 23.52
N SER A 233 14.41 5.30 22.49
CA SER A 233 14.83 6.70 22.60
C SER A 233 14.03 7.62 21.68
N PHE A 234 13.89 8.87 22.11
CA PHE A 234 13.31 9.94 21.31
C PHE A 234 14.13 10.23 20.04
N GLY A 235 15.45 10.00 20.08
CA GLY A 235 16.31 10.09 18.91
C GLY A 235 15.88 9.09 17.83
N LEU A 236 15.77 7.81 18.17
CA LEU A 236 15.32 6.76 17.24
C LEU A 236 13.90 7.02 16.72
N ALA A 237 12.98 7.39 17.62
CA ALA A 237 11.61 7.71 17.24
C ALA A 237 11.58 8.87 16.24
N GLY A 238 12.29 9.95 16.55
CA GLY A 238 12.34 11.16 15.74
C GLY A 238 13.01 10.94 14.38
N THR A 239 14.16 10.24 14.32
CA THR A 239 14.82 9.93 13.05
C THR A 239 13.94 9.03 12.16
N THR A 240 13.22 8.08 12.76
CA THR A 240 12.30 7.19 12.03
C THR A 240 11.13 7.97 11.44
N LEU A 241 10.52 8.88 12.22
CA LEU A 241 9.44 9.76 11.75
C LEU A 241 9.92 10.72 10.66
N ILE A 242 11.11 11.31 10.80
CA ILE A 242 11.72 12.17 9.77
C ILE A 242 11.97 11.35 8.50
N ALA A 243 12.55 10.16 8.59
CA ALA A 243 12.77 9.31 7.42
C ALA A 243 11.46 8.96 6.71
N ALA A 244 10.41 8.62 7.46
CA ALA A 244 9.08 8.37 6.92
C ALA A 244 8.46 9.62 6.27
N GLY A 245 8.64 10.79 6.88
CA GLY A 245 8.20 12.08 6.35
C GLY A 245 8.96 12.48 5.09
N LEU A 246 10.28 12.30 5.03
CA LEU A 246 11.09 12.54 3.83
C LEU A 246 10.70 11.58 2.69
N TYR A 247 10.35 10.34 3.02
CA TYR A 247 9.86 9.36 2.04
C TYR A 247 8.62 9.87 1.29
N GLN A 248 7.77 10.68 1.95
CA GLN A 248 6.57 11.26 1.35
C GLN A 248 6.87 12.12 0.11
N PHE A 249 8.04 12.77 0.08
CA PHE A 249 8.44 13.63 -1.02
C PHE A 249 9.16 12.89 -2.14
N THR A 250 9.43 11.59 -2.00
CA THR A 250 10.24 10.86 -2.96
C THR A 250 9.51 10.64 -4.30
N PRO A 251 10.26 10.62 -5.43
CA PRO A 251 9.68 10.25 -6.72
C PRO A 251 9.19 8.80 -6.73
N LEU A 252 9.78 7.92 -5.90
CA LEU A 252 9.35 6.55 -5.74
C LEU A 252 7.92 6.48 -5.19
N LYS A 253 7.65 7.12 -4.04
CA LYS A 253 6.29 7.16 -3.48
C LYS A 253 5.28 7.69 -4.49
N ARG A 254 5.57 8.83 -5.14
CA ARG A 254 4.67 9.45 -6.13
C ARG A 254 4.36 8.48 -7.27
N ALA A 255 5.36 7.77 -7.79
CA ALA A 255 5.19 6.83 -8.88
C ALA A 255 4.35 5.61 -8.49
N CYS A 256 4.65 5.00 -7.34
CA CYS A 256 3.93 3.79 -6.92
C CYS A 256 2.50 4.15 -6.41
N LEU A 257 2.30 5.32 -5.77
CA LEU A 257 0.95 5.84 -5.42
C LEU A 257 0.09 6.14 -6.65
N ALA A 258 0.65 6.74 -7.71
CA ALA A 258 -0.09 7.00 -8.95
C ALA A 258 -0.64 5.71 -9.57
N ARG A 259 0.12 4.60 -9.49
CA ARG A 259 -0.33 3.27 -9.94
C ARG A 259 -1.38 2.67 -9.00
N CYS A 260 -1.25 2.87 -7.69
CA CYS A 260 -2.29 2.46 -6.73
C CYS A 260 -3.63 3.15 -6.97
N ARG A 261 -3.62 4.45 -7.32
CA ARG A 261 -4.85 5.24 -7.59
C ARG A 261 -5.49 4.89 -8.94
N HIS A 262 -4.69 4.46 -9.92
CA HIS A 262 -5.17 4.18 -11.28
C HIS A 262 -4.68 2.80 -11.76
N PRO A 263 -5.25 1.70 -11.25
CA PRO A 263 -4.83 0.34 -11.60
C PRO A 263 -5.36 -0.12 -12.98
N ALA A 264 -6.26 0.64 -13.61
CA ALA A 264 -6.93 0.22 -14.84
C ALA A 264 -5.99 -0.14 -16.01
N PRO A 265 -4.89 0.60 -16.27
CA PRO A 265 -3.91 0.20 -17.28
C PRO A 265 -3.22 -1.12 -16.94
N LEU A 266 -2.88 -1.36 -15.66
CA LEU A 266 -2.26 -2.61 -15.21
C LEU A 266 -3.21 -3.82 -15.37
N LEU A 267 -4.50 -3.60 -15.13
CA LEU A 267 -5.54 -4.62 -15.32
C LEU A 267 -5.91 -4.83 -16.80
N ALA A 268 -5.57 -3.90 -17.69
CA ALA A 268 -5.83 -3.97 -19.13
C ALA A 268 -4.64 -4.55 -19.91
N GLU A 269 -3.40 -4.21 -19.54
CA GLU A 269 -2.17 -4.66 -20.20
C GLU A 269 -1.85 -6.15 -20.01
N LEU A 270 -2.53 -6.79 -19.07
CA LEU A 270 -2.37 -8.20 -18.73
C LEU A 270 -3.79 -8.76 -18.72
N ALA A 271 -4.23 -9.35 -19.82
CA ALA A 271 -5.39 -10.23 -19.81
C ALA A 271 -4.88 -11.62 -19.38
N PRO A 272 -4.92 -11.98 -18.09
CA PRO A 272 -4.36 -13.25 -17.65
C PRO A 272 -5.22 -14.38 -18.21
N SER A 273 -4.68 -15.10 -19.19
CA SER A 273 -5.24 -16.38 -19.64
C SER A 273 -4.88 -17.54 -18.70
N SER A 274 -4.11 -17.28 -17.63
CA SER A 274 -3.63 -18.29 -16.69
C SER A 274 -3.62 -17.81 -15.23
N LEU A 275 -3.73 -18.76 -14.29
CA LEU A 275 -3.59 -18.53 -12.85
C LEU A 275 -2.29 -17.81 -12.50
N ARG A 276 -1.17 -18.19 -13.14
CA ARG A 276 0.14 -17.59 -12.93
C ARG A 276 0.18 -16.12 -13.31
N ALA A 277 -0.46 -15.74 -14.41
CA ALA A 277 -0.54 -14.34 -14.84
C ALA A 277 -1.38 -13.50 -13.85
N ALA A 278 -2.48 -14.06 -13.33
CA ALA A 278 -3.30 -13.40 -12.32
C ALA A 278 -2.56 -13.23 -10.99
N LEU A 279 -1.82 -14.25 -10.53
CA LEU A 279 -0.95 -14.14 -9.34
C LEU A 279 0.12 -13.06 -9.53
N HIS A 280 0.80 -13.04 -10.69
CA HIS A 280 1.80 -12.02 -11.00
C HIS A 280 1.21 -10.61 -11.01
N GLN A 281 0.00 -10.42 -11.54
CA GLN A 281 -0.70 -9.13 -11.42
C GLN A 281 -0.94 -8.72 -9.98
N GLY A 282 -1.37 -9.67 -9.13
CA GLY A 282 -1.49 -9.47 -7.70
C GLY A 282 -0.19 -9.02 -7.05
N VAL A 283 0.93 -9.68 -7.37
CA VAL A 283 2.26 -9.30 -6.86
C VAL A 283 2.67 -7.90 -7.29
N VAL A 284 2.47 -7.53 -8.57
CA VAL A 284 2.80 -6.18 -9.05
C VAL A 284 1.96 -5.13 -8.31
N LEU A 285 0.66 -5.38 -8.12
CA LEU A 285 -0.21 -4.51 -7.33
C LEU A 285 0.23 -4.41 -5.87
N GLY A 286 0.60 -5.54 -5.26
CA GLY A 286 1.10 -5.62 -3.89
C GLY A 286 2.39 -4.82 -3.71
N VAL A 287 3.34 -4.95 -4.65
CA VAL A 287 4.60 -4.21 -4.65
C VAL A 287 4.39 -2.70 -4.81
N ASP A 288 3.48 -2.28 -5.70
CA ASP A 288 3.13 -0.87 -5.86
C ASP A 288 2.50 -0.29 -4.58
N CYS A 289 1.60 -1.07 -3.96
CA CYS A 289 0.93 -0.73 -2.71
C CYS A 289 1.94 -0.62 -1.55
N LEU A 290 2.82 -1.61 -1.41
CA LEU A 290 3.88 -1.59 -0.43
C LEU A 290 4.81 -0.38 -0.66
N GLY A 291 5.18 -0.12 -1.91
CA GLY A 291 6.01 1.02 -2.29
C GLY A 291 5.45 2.37 -1.87
N CYS A 292 4.13 2.57 -1.84
CA CYS A 292 3.55 3.85 -1.38
C CYS A 292 3.36 3.97 0.14
N CYS A 293 3.28 2.84 0.85
CA CYS A 293 2.84 2.78 2.26
C CYS A 293 3.89 2.29 3.26
N TRP A 294 4.96 1.60 2.81
CA TRP A 294 5.91 0.93 3.73
C TRP A 294 6.52 1.89 4.75
N ALA A 295 6.81 3.14 4.35
CA ALA A 295 7.42 4.12 5.25
C ALA A 295 6.47 4.56 6.36
N LEU A 296 5.17 4.64 6.08
CA LEU A 296 4.16 4.90 7.11
C LEU A 296 3.97 3.70 8.02
N MET A 297 4.08 2.48 7.49
CA MET A 297 4.11 1.27 8.33
C MET A 297 5.35 1.25 9.22
N ALA A 298 6.51 1.66 8.71
CA ALA A 298 7.74 1.77 9.46
C ALA A 298 7.66 2.85 10.57
N ALA A 299 6.83 3.88 10.42
CA ALA A 299 6.59 4.87 11.45
C ALA A 299 6.01 4.26 12.74
N MET A 300 5.36 3.09 12.68
CA MET A 300 4.90 2.37 13.88
C MET A 300 6.03 2.02 14.84
N PHE A 301 7.24 1.77 14.32
CA PHE A 301 8.41 1.52 15.18
C PHE A 301 8.78 2.74 16.03
N ALA A 302 8.42 3.95 15.59
CA ALA A 302 8.65 5.18 16.36
C ALA A 302 7.59 5.40 17.45
N VAL A 303 6.32 5.16 17.13
CA VAL A 303 5.16 5.52 17.97
C VAL A 303 4.59 4.34 18.77
N GLY A 304 5.20 3.15 18.65
CA GLY A 304 4.76 1.91 19.29
C GLY A 304 4.08 0.98 18.29
N VAL A 305 4.65 -0.21 18.11
CA VAL A 305 4.15 -1.19 17.12
C VAL A 305 2.73 -1.66 17.44
N MET A 306 2.37 -1.72 18.72
CA MET A 306 1.04 -2.11 19.19
C MET A 306 0.11 -0.91 19.45
N ASN A 307 0.47 0.29 19.02
CA ASN A 307 -0.31 1.48 19.31
C ASN A 307 -1.58 1.55 18.44
N ILE A 308 -2.72 1.12 18.99
CA ILE A 308 -3.98 1.02 18.25
C ILE A 308 -4.45 2.37 17.70
N LEU A 309 -4.18 3.48 18.40
CA LEU A 309 -4.55 4.82 17.96
C LEU A 309 -3.80 5.21 16.69
N TRP A 310 -2.50 4.90 16.63
CA TRP A 310 -1.68 5.16 15.44
C TRP A 310 -1.99 4.18 14.31
N ILE A 311 -2.33 2.93 14.60
CA ILE A 311 -2.86 1.96 13.61
C ILE A 311 -4.10 2.55 12.92
N VAL A 312 -5.07 3.07 13.68
CA VAL A 312 -6.24 3.75 13.11
C VAL A 312 -5.82 4.99 12.32
N GLY A 313 -5.02 5.88 12.93
CA GLY A 313 -4.64 7.16 12.34
C GLY A 313 -3.84 7.03 11.03
N LEU A 314 -2.78 6.22 11.04
CA LEU A 314 -1.97 5.98 9.84
C LEU A 314 -2.74 5.17 8.80
N GLY A 315 -3.62 4.26 9.22
CA GLY A 315 -4.52 3.53 8.32
C GLY A 315 -5.45 4.50 7.57
N ALA A 316 -6.08 5.43 8.30
CA ALA A 316 -6.93 6.47 7.75
C ALA A 316 -6.15 7.38 6.79
N VAL A 317 -4.93 7.79 7.15
CA VAL A 317 -4.04 8.55 6.26
C VAL A 317 -3.74 7.78 4.97
N MET A 318 -3.43 6.49 5.04
CA MET A 318 -3.14 5.67 3.87
C MET A 318 -4.36 5.48 2.96
N VAL A 319 -5.55 5.30 3.54
CA VAL A 319 -6.81 5.31 2.78
C VAL A 319 -6.99 6.65 2.10
N LEU A 320 -6.87 7.75 2.84
CA LEU A 320 -7.04 9.11 2.33
C LEU A 320 -6.04 9.43 1.19
N GLU A 321 -4.78 9.05 1.33
CA GLU A 321 -3.76 9.20 0.28
C GLU A 321 -4.12 8.39 -0.97
N LYS A 322 -4.81 7.25 -0.85
CA LYS A 322 -5.15 6.40 -1.99
C LYS A 322 -6.50 6.73 -2.64
N THR A 323 -7.44 7.30 -1.90
CA THR A 323 -8.79 7.58 -2.41
C THR A 323 -8.99 9.04 -2.81
N HIS A 324 -8.30 9.97 -2.15
CA HIS A 324 -8.54 11.39 -2.38
C HIS A 324 -7.63 11.97 -3.48
N PRO A 325 -8.17 12.70 -4.47
CA PRO A 325 -7.41 13.17 -5.64
C PRO A 325 -6.44 14.33 -5.34
N SER A 326 -6.58 15.00 -4.20
CA SER A 326 -5.76 16.18 -3.86
C SER A 326 -4.24 15.88 -3.88
N PRO A 327 -3.44 16.73 -4.55
CA PRO A 327 -1.99 16.62 -4.55
C PRO A 327 -1.34 17.11 -3.26
N ARG A 328 -2.10 17.75 -2.34
CA ARG A 328 -1.57 18.38 -1.13
C ARG A 328 -1.48 17.43 0.07
N ILE A 329 -2.25 16.34 0.08
CA ILE A 329 -2.36 15.42 1.23
C ILE A 329 -1.00 14.76 1.53
N VAL A 330 -0.37 14.19 0.52
CA VAL A 330 0.92 13.48 0.65
C VAL A 330 2.03 14.41 1.19
N PRO A 331 2.26 15.62 0.62
CA PRO A 331 3.16 16.61 1.20
C PRO A 331 2.81 17.01 2.63
N ALA A 332 1.53 17.26 2.93
CA ALA A 332 1.09 17.67 4.27
C ALA A 332 1.40 16.61 5.32
N VAL A 333 1.11 15.33 5.03
CA VAL A 333 1.48 14.19 5.89
C VAL A 333 3.01 14.13 6.06
N GLY A 334 3.78 14.36 5.00
CA GLY A 334 5.24 14.45 5.06
C GLY A 334 5.74 15.53 6.00
N VAL A 335 5.19 16.74 5.89
CA VAL A 335 5.52 17.86 6.79
C VAL A 335 5.18 17.51 8.23
N VAL A 336 3.98 17.00 8.49
CA VAL A 336 3.55 16.62 9.85
C VAL A 336 4.51 15.59 10.46
N LEU A 337 4.88 14.53 9.72
CA LEU A 337 5.82 13.52 10.21
C LEU A 337 7.21 14.08 10.50
N VAL A 338 7.73 14.96 9.62
CA VAL A 338 9.03 15.63 9.85
C VAL A 338 8.96 16.53 11.09
N VAL A 339 7.90 17.33 11.24
CA VAL A 339 7.71 18.20 12.40
C VAL A 339 7.59 17.40 13.69
N CYS A 340 6.79 16.34 13.71
CA CYS A 340 6.68 15.43 14.86
C CYS A 340 8.04 14.79 15.19
N GLY A 341 8.81 14.38 14.17
CA GLY A 341 10.12 13.79 14.39
C GLY A 341 11.15 14.78 14.91
N LEU A 342 11.15 16.03 14.42
CA LEU A 342 11.98 17.12 14.94
C LEU A 342 11.60 17.45 16.39
N ALA A 343 10.31 17.52 16.71
CA ALA A 343 9.84 17.73 18.08
C ALA A 343 10.27 16.61 19.02
N ALA A 344 10.22 15.34 18.58
CA ALA A 344 10.74 14.22 19.36
C ALA A 344 12.24 14.36 19.61
N ILE A 345 13.05 14.71 18.59
CA ILE A 345 14.49 14.94 18.77
C ILE A 345 14.75 16.11 19.72
N ALA A 346 14.01 17.21 19.61
CA ALA A 346 14.14 18.37 20.49
C ALA A 346 13.84 18.02 21.96
N ALA A 347 12.86 17.13 22.20
CA ALA A 347 12.53 16.63 23.53
C ALA A 347 13.55 15.62 24.09
N SER A 348 14.50 15.15 23.29
CA SER A 348 15.57 14.27 23.77
C SER A 348 16.58 15.02 24.65
N PRO A 349 17.32 14.34 25.56
CA PRO A 349 18.37 14.98 26.35
C PRO A 349 19.42 15.71 25.50
N PHE A 350 19.73 15.16 24.32
CA PHE A 350 20.62 15.77 23.34
C PHE A 350 20.02 17.04 22.73
N GLY A 351 18.73 17.00 22.37
CA GLY A 351 18.00 18.16 21.84
C GLY A 351 17.90 19.29 22.86
N ALA A 352 17.57 18.96 24.11
CA ALA A 352 17.54 19.91 25.22
C ALA A 352 18.91 20.55 25.47
N ALA A 353 20.00 19.76 25.44
CA ALA A 353 21.36 20.27 25.59
C ALA A 353 21.81 21.15 24.41
N LEU A 354 21.33 20.89 23.19
CA LEU A 354 21.63 21.71 22.02
C LEU A 354 20.86 23.03 22.05
N LEU A 355 19.57 23.00 22.41
CA LEU A 355 18.74 24.19 22.53
C LEU A 355 19.20 25.11 23.65
N ALA A 356 19.71 24.57 24.76
CA ALA A 356 20.26 25.36 25.86
C ALA A 356 21.55 26.16 25.49
N ARG A 357 22.13 25.92 24.31
CA ARG A 357 23.31 26.65 23.80
C ARG A 357 22.96 27.83 22.87
N PHE A 358 21.67 28.02 22.57
CA PHE A 358 21.14 29.13 21.76
C PHE A 358 20.23 30.00 22.61
#